data_AF-A0A8T4KEC1-F1
#
_entry.id   AF-A0A8T4KEC1-F1
#
_cell.length_a   1.000
_cell.length_b   1.000
_cell.length_c   1.000
_cell.angle_alpha   90.00
_cell.angle_beta   90.00
_cell.angle_gamma   90.00
#
_symmetry.space_group_name_H-M   'P 1'
#
loop_
_entity.id
_entity.type
_entity.pdbx_description
1 polymer ?
#
loop_
_entity_poly.entity_id
_entity_poly.type
_entity_poly.pdbx_seq_one_letter_code
_entity_poly.pdbx_strand_id
1 'polypeptide(L)'
;MLRAVRDTRREFPEAVIVGTGGISSGDDAYDAFKAGATMLEGFSPYTYHGLGLLPRIQRGIHERLEREHITLHEIQYEARRGRDLII
;
A
#
# COMPACT_ATOMS: atom_id res chain seq x y z
N MET A 1 6.96 6.42 6.45
CA MET A 1 5.51 6.26 6.23
C MET A 1 4.96 4.97 6.84
N LEU A 2 5.43 3.78 6.47
CA LEU A 2 4.85 2.48 6.90
C LEU A 2 4.58 2.32 8.40
N ARG A 3 5.49 2.74 9.28
CA ARG A 3 5.29 2.70 10.75
C ARG A 3 4.06 3.51 11.18
N ALA A 4 3.93 4.74 10.67
CA ALA A 4 2.81 5.61 10.99
C ALA A 4 1.49 4.98 10.52
N VAL A 5 1.46 4.41 9.30
CA VAL A 5 0.28 3.69 8.79
C VAL A 5 -0.10 2.51 9.70
N ARG A 6 0.87 1.71 10.14
CA ARG A 6 0.63 0.59 11.07
C ARG A 6 0.08 1.06 12.41
N ASP A 7 0.70 2.10 12.99
CA ASP A 7 0.26 2.65 14.28
C ASP A 7 -1.15 3.25 14.17
N THR A 8 -1.44 3.98 13.09
CA THR A 8 -2.79 4.52 12.83
C THR A 8 -3.81 3.42 12.57
N ARG A 9 -3.49 2.37 11.82
CA ARG A 9 -4.41 1.25 11.58
C ARG A 9 -4.73 0.50 12.87
N ARG A 10 -3.74 0.32 13.75
CA ARG A 10 -3.94 -0.31 15.07
C ARG A 10 -4.88 0.51 15.96
N GLU A 11 -4.72 1.83 15.97
CA GLU A 11 -5.52 2.73 16.80
C GLU A 11 -6.93 2.99 16.22
N PHE A 12 -7.05 3.03 14.88
CA PHE A 12 -8.28 3.31 14.16
C PHE A 12 -8.59 2.23 13.10
N PRO A 13 -9.09 1.05 13.51
CA PRO A 13 -9.29 -0.10 12.62
C PRO A 13 -10.22 0.15 11.44
N GLU A 14 -11.19 1.04 11.58
CA GLU A 14 -12.20 1.34 10.55
C GLU A 14 -11.92 2.62 9.75
N ALA A 15 -10.91 3.41 10.14
CA ALA A 15 -10.62 4.67 9.46
C ALA A 15 -10.10 4.44 8.03
N VAL A 16 -10.45 5.36 7.13
CA VAL A 16 -9.79 5.47 5.83
C VAL A 16 -8.42 6.09 6.06
N ILE A 17 -7.37 5.35 5.69
CA ILE A 17 -5.98 5.81 5.84
C ILE A 17 -5.41 6.06 4.45
N VAL A 18 -5.03 7.31 4.17
CA VAL A 18 -4.30 7.67 2.95
C VAL A 18 -2.81 7.64 3.24
N GLY A 19 -2.09 6.68 2.66
CA GLY A 19 -0.65 6.54 2.81
C GLY A 19 0.09 7.46 1.84
N THR A 20 1.02 8.27 2.36
CA THR A 20 1.83 9.19 1.55
C THR A 20 3.30 9.18 1.94
N GLY A 21 4.17 9.24 0.93
CA GLY A 21 5.63 9.40 1.09
C GLY A 21 6.41 8.11 0.88
N GLY A 22 7.36 8.15 -0.06
CA GLY A 22 8.28 7.04 -0.35
C GLY A 22 7.70 5.92 -1.21
N ILE A 23 6.71 6.21 -2.06
CA ILE A 23 6.08 5.22 -2.96
C ILE A 23 6.55 5.48 -4.39
N SER A 24 7.48 4.69 -4.89
CA SER A 24 7.99 4.81 -6.27
C SER A 24 7.93 3.50 -7.06
N SER A 25 7.46 2.42 -6.44
CA SER A 25 7.30 1.10 -7.06
C SER A 25 5.99 0.43 -6.65
N GLY A 26 5.64 -0.66 -7.35
CA GLY A 26 4.52 -1.52 -6.97
C GLY A 26 4.74 -2.22 -5.62
N ASP A 27 5.98 -2.51 -5.27
CA ASP A 27 6.35 -3.12 -3.97
C ASP A 27 6.15 -2.14 -2.82
N ASP A 28 6.55 -0.87 -2.97
CA ASP A 28 6.29 0.16 -1.96
C ASP A 28 4.78 0.35 -1.74
N ALA A 29 4.00 0.30 -2.83
CA ALA A 29 2.55 0.40 -2.77
C ALA A 29 1.94 -0.81 -2.05
N TYR A 30 2.37 -2.01 -2.40
CA TYR A 30 1.98 -3.24 -1.72
C TYR A 30 2.28 -3.17 -0.22
N ASP A 31 3.49 -2.76 0.17
CA ASP A 31 3.90 -2.66 1.57
C ASP A 31 3.06 -1.63 2.33
N ALA A 32 2.67 -0.53 1.68
CA ALA A 32 1.80 0.49 2.28
C ALA A 32 0.37 -0.04 2.51
N PHE A 33 -0.19 -0.79 1.56
CA PHE A 33 -1.48 -1.45 1.74
C PHE A 33 -1.42 -2.55 2.80
N LYS A 34 -0.37 -3.38 2.81
CA LYS A 34 -0.13 -4.40 3.83
C LYS A 34 0.05 -3.78 5.22
N ALA A 35 0.64 -2.59 5.31
CA ALA A 35 0.74 -1.83 6.55
C ALA A 35 -0.62 -1.28 7.05
N GLY A 36 -1.66 -1.28 6.22
CA GLY A 36 -3.01 -0.86 6.57
C GLY A 36 -3.52 0.40 5.87
N ALA A 37 -2.83 0.89 4.83
CA ALA A 37 -3.36 1.99 4.01
C ALA A 37 -4.63 1.53 3.26
N THR A 38 -5.57 2.45 3.09
CA THR A 38 -6.77 2.26 2.25
C THR A 38 -6.55 2.80 0.85
N MET A 39 -5.82 3.91 0.73
CA MET A 39 -5.46 4.57 -0.52
C MET A 39 -4.03 5.10 -0.42
N LEU A 40 -3.41 5.37 -1.57
CA LEU A 40 -2.06 5.93 -1.65
C LEU A 40 -2.06 7.25 -2.42
N GLU A 41 -1.22 8.18 -1.99
CA GLU A 41 -0.95 9.43 -2.67
C GLU A 41 0.56 9.65 -2.81
N GLY A 42 0.96 10.43 -3.82
CA GLY A 42 2.36 10.75 -4.09
C GLY A 42 2.53 12.16 -4.63
N PHE A 43 3.74 12.71 -4.46
CA PHE A 43 4.13 13.97 -5.07
C PHE A 43 5.60 13.91 -5.52
N SER A 44 6.52 13.77 -4.57
CA SER A 44 7.97 13.77 -4.86
C SER A 44 8.42 12.74 -5.90
N PRO A 45 7.92 11.48 -5.93
CA PRO A 45 8.30 10.52 -6.96
C PRO A 45 7.95 10.99 -8.38
N TYR A 46 6.86 11.76 -8.53
CA TYR A 46 6.41 12.25 -9.84
C TYR A 46 7.30 13.39 -10.36
N THR A 47 7.94 14.17 -9.47
CA THR A 47 8.89 15.20 -9.90
C THR A 47 10.18 14.61 -10.47
N TYR A 48 10.58 13.41 -10.03
CA TYR A 48 11.80 12.74 -10.50
C TYR A 48 11.56 11.78 -11.67
N HIS A 49 10.42 11.09 -11.68
CA HIS A 49 10.13 10.02 -12.65
C HIS A 49 9.01 10.34 -13.63
N GLY A 50 8.35 11.50 -13.48
CA GLY A 50 7.19 11.92 -14.28
C GLY A 50 5.91 11.14 -13.94
N LEU A 51 4.80 11.56 -14.54
CA LEU A 51 3.49 10.92 -14.35
C LEU A 51 3.40 9.50 -14.92
N GLY A 52 4.31 9.13 -15.83
CA GLY A 52 4.44 7.75 -16.33
C GLY A 52 4.82 6.73 -15.25
N LEU A 53 5.17 7.16 -14.05
CA LEU A 53 5.37 6.31 -12.88
C LEU A 53 4.08 5.67 -12.38
N LEU A 54 2.95 6.37 -12.43
CA LEU A 54 1.65 5.88 -11.95
C LEU A 54 1.25 4.52 -12.55
N PRO A 55 1.17 4.37 -13.89
CA PRO A 55 0.82 3.08 -14.49
C PRO A 55 1.87 1.99 -14.22
N ARG A 56 3.14 2.35 -13.93
CA ARG A 56 4.17 1.37 -13.56
C ARG A 56 3.94 0.85 -12.15
N ILE A 57 3.62 1.72 -11.19
CA ILE A 57 3.25 1.33 -9.83
C ILE A 57 2.01 0.43 -9.85
N GLN A 58 0.97 0.84 -10.58
CA GLN A 58 -0.28 0.07 -10.69
C GLN A 58 -0.04 -1.33 -11.28
N ARG A 59 0.77 -1.45 -12.33
CA ARG A 59 1.15 -2.74 -12.89
C ARG A 59 1.95 -3.58 -11.89
N GLY A 60 2.95 -2.99 -11.23
CA GLY A 60 3.78 -3.73 -10.28
C GLY A 60 3.00 -4.28 -9.09
N ILE A 61 2.04 -3.53 -8.55
CA ILE A 61 1.18 -4.06 -7.48
C ILE A 61 0.25 -5.17 -8.01
N HIS A 62 -0.29 -5.03 -9.23
CA HIS A 62 -1.14 -6.06 -9.83
C HIS A 62 -0.37 -7.37 -10.03
N GLU A 63 0.82 -7.30 -10.64
CA GLU A 63 1.72 -8.45 -10.83
C GLU A 63 2.08 -9.13 -9.50
N ARG A 64 2.31 -8.34 -8.44
CA ARG A 64 2.61 -8.88 -7.11
C ARG A 64 1.42 -9.59 -6.49
N LEU A 65 0.24 -8.98 -6.54
CA LEU A 65 -1.00 -9.57 -6.04
C LEU A 65 -1.35 -10.87 -6.78
N GLU A 66 -1.19 -10.90 -8.10
CA GLU A 66 -1.38 -12.10 -8.92
C GLU A 66 -0.42 -13.23 -8.52
N ARG A 67 0.88 -12.91 -8.37
CA ARG A 67 1.91 -13.88 -7.98
C ARG A 67 1.66 -14.49 -6.59
N GLU A 68 1.13 -13.70 -5.67
CA GLU A 68 0.80 -14.13 -4.30
C GLU A 68 -0.61 -14.74 -4.19
N HIS A 69 -1.35 -14.81 -5.30
CA HIS A 69 -2.74 -15.28 -5.35
C HIS A 69 -3.65 -14.62 -4.30
N ILE A 70 -3.45 -13.31 -4.08
CA ILE A 70 -4.18 -12.54 -3.08
C ILE A 70 -4.73 -11.25 -3.69
N THR A 71 -5.88 -10.82 -3.19
CA THR A 71 -6.51 -9.57 -3.60
C THR A 71 -6.07 -8.40 -2.72
N LEU A 72 -6.19 -7.18 -3.26
CA LEU A 72 -6.01 -5.95 -2.48
C LEU A 72 -6.96 -5.89 -1.27
N HIS A 73 -8.18 -6.40 -1.42
CA HIS A 73 -9.16 -6.43 -0.35
C HIS A 73 -8.71 -7.32 0.81
N GLU A 74 -8.15 -8.50 0.52
CA GLU A 74 -7.65 -9.42 1.54
C GLU A 74 -6.47 -8.82 2.32
N ILE A 75 -5.50 -8.19 1.66
CA ILE A 75 -4.38 -7.56 2.37
C ILE A 75 -4.85 -6.43 3.29
N GLN A 76 -5.83 -5.64 2.85
CA GLN A 76 -6.41 -4.57 3.67
C GLN A 76 -7.26 -5.13 4.82
N TYR A 77 -8.01 -6.21 4.58
CA TYR A 77 -8.82 -6.88 5.59
C TYR A 77 -7.96 -7.47 6.72
N GLU A 78 -6.85 -8.13 6.38
CA GLU A 78 -5.92 -8.67 7.37
C GLU A 78 -5.22 -7.58 8.18
N ALA A 79 -4.83 -6.47 7.53
CA ALA A 79 -4.27 -5.31 8.22
C ALA A 79 -5.26 -4.68 9.21
N ARG A 80 -6.56 -4.61 8.88
CA ARG A 80 -7.63 -4.16 9.81
C ARG A 80 -7.78 -5.07 11.02
N ARG A 81 -7.53 -6.37 10.85
CA ARG A 81 -7.57 -7.36 11.94
C ARG A 81 -6.30 -7.44 12.77
N GLY A 82 -5.27 -6.67 12.42
CA GLY A 82 -3.96 -6.72 13.09
C GLY A 82 -3.23 -8.05 12.86
N ARG A 83 -3.54 -8.76 11.78
CA ARG A 83 -2.81 -9.98 11.39
C ARG A 83 -1.85 -9.63 10.26
N ASP A 84 -0.57 -9.93 10.46
CA ASP A 84 0.36 -9.98 9.34
C ASP A 84 0.01 -11.21 8.50
N LEU A 85 -0.21 -11.01 7.20
CA LEU A 85 -0.30 -12.12 6.25
C LEU A 85 1.00 -12.91 6.29
N ILE A 86 0.92 -14.09 6.92
CA ILE A 86 1.91 -15.16 6.84
C ILE A 86 1.60 -15.89 5.53
N ILE A 87 2.44 -15.65 4.53
CA ILE A 87 2.45 -16.38 3.26
C ILE A 87 3.65 -17.32 3.30
#